data_AF-A0A7D7MJJ4-F1
#
_entry.id   AF-A0A7D7MJJ4-F1
#
_cell.length_a   1.000
_cell.length_b   1.000
_cell.length_c   1.000
_cell.angle_alpha   90.00
_cell.angle_beta   90.00
_cell.angle_gamma   90.00
#
_symmetry.space_group_name_H-M   'P 1'
#
loop_
_entity.id
_entity.type
_entity.pdbx_description
1 polymer ?
#
loop_
_entity_poly.entity_id
_entity_poly.type
_entity_poly.pdbx_seq_one_letter_code
_entity_poly.pdbx_strand_id
1 'polypeptide(L)'
;MQQDKRLPHNGKEGLLFGSLIVTITVMLMTSYNVMLHTEHFTLETMWTILKIIPVMWIIAMILEGAIFGRLAESLTKKLTNDSSSFHKKVLLRIVFTVIGMSVAMTFVGDIIANGIHNEIFSNWLAHWPYNFAIVLIAEILLIQPLARQVMVKLHESKDRQAAIVR
;
A
#
# COMPACT_ATOMS: atom_id res chain seq x y z
N MET A 1 11.71 -2.61 26.04
CA MET A 1 10.50 -2.36 25.23
C MET A 1 10.20 -3.63 24.44
N GLN A 2 9.15 -4.37 24.79
CA GLN A 2 8.74 -5.51 23.97
C GLN A 2 8.29 -4.97 22.61
N GLN A 3 8.96 -5.38 21.53
CA GLN A 3 8.58 -4.98 20.18
C GLN A 3 7.22 -5.60 19.86
N ASP A 4 6.27 -4.80 19.38
CA ASP A 4 4.92 -5.26 19.08
C ASP A 4 4.96 -6.30 17.96
N LYS A 5 4.44 -7.51 18.21
CA LYS A 5 4.43 -8.61 17.23
C LYS A 5 3.64 -8.30 15.96
N ARG A 6 2.83 -7.24 15.96
CA ARG A 6 2.01 -6.81 14.81
C ARG A 6 2.79 -5.96 13.81
N LEU A 7 3.98 -5.47 14.17
CA LEU A 7 4.82 -4.62 13.33
C LEU A 7 6.09 -5.34 12.91
N PRO A 8 6.67 -5.02 11.73
CA PRO A 8 7.97 -5.54 11.34
C PRO A 8 9.07 -5.03 12.29
N HIS A 9 9.95 -5.92 12.74
CA HIS A 9 11.06 -5.64 13.65
C HIS A 9 12.37 -5.34 12.92
N ASN A 10 12.49 -5.77 11.67
CA ASN A 10 13.70 -5.61 10.84
C ASN A 10 13.35 -5.26 9.39
N GLY A 11 14.35 -4.79 8.62
CA GLY A 11 14.14 -4.35 7.24
C GLY A 11 13.62 -5.44 6.30
N LYS A 12 13.93 -6.72 6.58
CA LYS A 12 13.41 -7.86 5.80
C LYS A 12 11.92 -8.08 6.05
N GLU A 13 11.47 -8.02 7.30
CA GLU A 13 10.05 -8.04 7.65
C GLU A 13 9.33 -6.80 7.14
N GLY A 14 9.98 -5.63 7.15
CA GLY A 14 9.43 -4.41 6.57
C GLY A 14 9.18 -4.54 5.07
N LEU A 15 10.13 -5.14 4.34
CA LEU A 15 9.98 -5.42 2.92
C LEU A 15 8.85 -6.43 2.66
N LEU A 16 8.77 -7.50 3.45
CA LEU A 16 7.66 -8.47 3.36
C LEU A 16 6.31 -7.80 3.65
N PHE A 17 6.23 -7.01 4.71
CA PHE A 17 5.03 -6.30 5.10
C PHE A 17 4.54 -5.35 4.00
N GLY A 18 5.43 -4.50 3.48
CA GLY A 18 5.11 -3.60 2.37
C GLY A 18 4.75 -4.37 1.09
N SER A 19 5.52 -5.41 0.75
CA SER A 19 5.24 -6.21 -0.45
C SER A 19 3.86 -6.85 -0.44
N LEU A 20 3.39 -7.31 0.73
CA LEU A 20 2.06 -7.90 0.87
C LEU A 20 0.97 -6.85 0.66
N ILE A 21 1.11 -5.68 1.29
CA ILE A 21 0.19 -4.56 1.16
C ILE A 21 0.12 -4.12 -0.31
N VAL A 22 1.27 -3.80 -0.91
CA VAL A 22 1.36 -3.34 -2.30
C VAL A 22 0.79 -4.37 -3.28
N THR A 23 1.07 -5.66 -3.08
CA THR A 23 0.53 -6.71 -3.95
C THR A 23 -1.00 -6.73 -3.93
N ILE A 24 -1.61 -6.71 -2.74
CA ILE A 24 -3.06 -6.73 -2.61
C ILE A 24 -3.67 -5.44 -3.18
N THR A 25 -3.09 -4.28 -2.87
CA THR A 25 -3.59 -2.98 -3.32
C THR A 25 -3.50 -2.83 -4.84
N VAL A 26 -2.36 -3.18 -5.45
CA VAL A 26 -2.20 -3.11 -6.92
C VAL A 26 -3.15 -4.08 -7.61
N MET A 27 -3.28 -5.31 -7.11
CA MET A 27 -4.22 -6.28 -7.68
C MET A 27 -5.67 -5.78 -7.63
N LEU A 28 -6.09 -5.21 -6.49
CA LEU A 28 -7.42 -4.64 -6.31
C LEU A 28 -7.65 -3.44 -7.23
N MET A 29 -6.74 -2.46 -7.21
CA MET A 29 -6.91 -1.20 -7.94
C MET A 29 -6.78 -1.37 -9.44
N THR A 30 -5.85 -2.20 -9.93
CA THR A 30 -5.71 -2.45 -11.36
C THR A 30 -6.94 -3.20 -11.88
N SER A 31 -7.45 -4.20 -11.15
CA SER A 31 -8.69 -4.89 -11.54
C SER A 31 -9.88 -3.95 -11.58
N TYR A 32 -10.02 -3.10 -10.56
CA TYR A 32 -11.10 -2.12 -10.46
C TYR A 32 -11.06 -1.09 -11.60
N ASN A 33 -9.90 -0.46 -11.83
CA ASN A 33 -9.76 0.57 -12.87
C ASN A 33 -10.07 0.00 -14.25
N VAL A 34 -9.61 -1.22 -14.54
CA VAL A 34 -9.85 -1.82 -15.86
C VAL A 34 -11.30 -2.25 -16.03
N MET A 35 -11.96 -2.78 -14.98
CA MET A 35 -13.40 -3.04 -15.05
C MET A 35 -14.23 -1.78 -15.29
N LEU A 36 -13.82 -0.62 -14.76
CA LEU A 36 -14.52 0.64 -15.02
C LEU A 36 -14.31 1.17 -16.44
N HIS A 37 -13.13 0.98 -17.02
CA HIS A 37 -12.80 1.51 -18.35
C HIS A 37 -13.14 0.56 -19.49
N THR A 38 -13.43 -0.72 -19.19
CA THR A 38 -13.74 -1.72 -20.21
C THR A 38 -15.13 -2.28 -20.00
N GLU A 39 -16.04 -2.06 -20.96
CA GLU A 39 -17.39 -2.62 -20.92
C GLU A 39 -17.40 -4.16 -21.09
N HIS A 40 -16.28 -4.74 -21.58
CA HIS A 40 -16.14 -6.17 -21.83
C HIS A 40 -14.83 -6.74 -21.26
N PHE A 41 -14.95 -7.80 -20.46
CA PHE A 41 -13.81 -8.55 -19.93
C PHE A 41 -13.27 -9.52 -20.99
N THR A 42 -12.44 -9.00 -21.90
CA THR A 42 -11.80 -9.80 -22.95
C THR A 42 -10.44 -10.34 -22.50
N LEU A 43 -9.96 -11.38 -23.19
CA LEU A 43 -8.62 -11.94 -22.96
C LEU A 43 -7.51 -10.89 -23.16
N GLU A 44 -7.68 -9.97 -24.11
CA GLU A 44 -6.72 -8.89 -24.36
C GLU A 44 -6.61 -7.92 -23.17
N THR A 45 -7.75 -7.56 -22.57
CA THR A 45 -7.83 -6.73 -21.37
C THR A 45 -7.11 -7.39 -20.19
N MET A 46 -7.29 -8.71 -20.00
CA MET A 46 -6.56 -9.47 -18.99
C MET A 46 -5.05 -9.46 -19.23
N TRP A 47 -4.60 -9.61 -20.48
CA TRP A 47 -3.18 -9.55 -20.82
C TRP A 47 -2.56 -8.18 -20.55
N THR A 48 -3.31 -7.11 -20.80
CA THR A 48 -2.88 -5.73 -20.51
C THR A 48 -2.75 -5.51 -18.99
N ILE A 49 -3.75 -5.93 -18.21
CA ILE A 49 -3.68 -5.91 -16.73
C ILE A 49 -2.42 -6.63 -16.24
N LEU A 50 -2.19 -7.86 -16.73
CA LEU A 50 -1.10 -8.70 -16.26
C LEU A 50 0.28 -8.10 -16.55
N LYS A 51 0.43 -7.35 -17.65
CA LYS A 51 1.67 -6.65 -17.99
C LYS A 51 1.90 -5.40 -17.15
N ILE A 52 0.84 -4.68 -16.78
CA ILE A 52 0.95 -3.42 -16.03
C ILE A 52 1.18 -3.65 -14.54
N ILE A 53 0.55 -4.68 -13.95
CA ILE A 53 0.70 -5.04 -12.53
C ILE A 53 2.17 -5.05 -12.04
N PRO A 54 3.11 -5.78 -12.67
CA PRO A 54 4.50 -5.83 -12.17
C PRO A 54 5.18 -4.47 -12.23
N VAL A 55 4.90 -3.65 -13.25
CA VAL A 55 5.46 -2.30 -13.36
C VAL A 55 4.93 -1.40 -12.23
N MET A 56 3.62 -1.38 -12.03
CA MET A 56 2.98 -0.60 -10.96
C MET A 56 3.44 -1.05 -9.57
N TRP A 57 3.64 -2.36 -9.39
CA TRP A 57 4.13 -2.94 -8.14
C TRP A 57 5.56 -2.49 -7.83
N ILE A 58 6.48 -2.54 -8.79
CA ILE A 58 7.86 -2.09 -8.61
C ILE A 58 7.90 -0.61 -8.25
N ILE A 59 7.15 0.23 -8.96
CA ILE A 59 7.10 1.67 -8.70
C ILE A 59 6.52 1.94 -7.30
N ALA A 60 5.43 1.28 -6.94
CA ALA A 60 4.82 1.43 -5.62
C ALA A 60 5.79 1.05 -4.49
N MET A 61 6.51 -0.08 -4.63
CA MET A 61 7.51 -0.50 -3.65
C MET A 61 8.63 0.53 -3.47
N ILE A 62 9.11 1.12 -4.56
CA ILE A 62 10.15 2.16 -4.53
C ILE A 62 9.61 3.43 -3.86
N LEU A 63 8.46 3.92 -4.31
CA LEU A 63 7.85 5.15 -3.78
C LEU A 63 7.51 5.02 -2.30
N GLU A 64 6.91 3.90 -1.89
CA GLU A 64 6.57 3.66 -0.49
C GLU A 64 7.82 3.54 0.37
N GLY A 65 8.78 2.69 -0.02
CA GLY A 65 9.98 2.44 0.78
C GLY A 65 10.92 3.63 0.88
N ALA A 66 11.07 4.40 -0.21
CA ALA A 66 12.02 5.52 -0.27
C ALA A 66 11.43 6.85 0.23
N ILE A 67 10.18 7.14 -0.10
CA ILE A 67 9.59 8.47 0.07
C ILE A 67 8.44 8.43 1.07
N PHE A 68 7.33 7.76 0.73
CA PHE A 68 6.07 7.94 1.45
C PHE A 68 6.04 7.25 2.81
N GLY A 69 6.72 6.11 2.98
CA GLY A 69 6.86 5.45 4.26
C GLY A 69 7.61 6.31 5.28
N ARG A 70 8.70 6.94 4.86
CA ARG A 70 9.51 7.84 5.70
C ARG A 70 8.77 9.15 6.00
N LEU A 71 8.11 9.72 5.00
CA LEU A 71 7.29 10.92 5.17
C LEU A 71 6.13 10.67 6.15
N ALA A 72 5.39 9.59 5.97
CA ALA A 72 4.28 9.23 6.85
C ALA A 72 4.76 8.98 8.28
N GLU A 73 5.90 8.30 8.47
CA GLU A 73 6.49 8.11 9.79
C GLU A 73 6.86 9.45 10.45
N SER A 74 7.50 10.36 9.70
CA SER A 74 7.87 11.68 10.21
C SER A 74 6.65 12.52 10.57
N LEU A 75 5.61 12.52 9.73
CA LEU A 75 4.38 13.27 9.98
C LEU A 75 3.64 12.69 11.20
N THR A 76 3.55 11.36 11.30
CA THR A 76 2.95 10.71 12.46
C THR A 76 3.70 11.04 13.74
N LYS A 77 5.03 11.02 13.74
CA LYS A 77 5.84 11.41 14.91
C LYS A 77 5.62 12.87 15.31
N LYS A 78 5.41 13.78 14.34
CA LYS A 78 5.13 15.19 14.64
C LYS A 78 3.74 15.42 15.23
N LEU A 79 2.75 14.60 14.86
CA LEU A 79 1.36 14.74 15.29
C LEU A 79 1.00 13.83 16.48
N THR A 80 1.91 12.97 16.94
CA THR A 80 1.64 12.01 18.02
C THR A 80 2.69 12.10 19.12
N ASN A 81 2.24 12.11 20.38
CA ASN A 81 3.11 12.08 21.55
C ASN A 81 3.31 10.65 22.07
N ASP A 82 4.26 10.45 23.00
CA ASP A 82 4.50 9.12 23.60
C ASP A 82 3.29 8.55 24.34
N SER A 83 2.40 9.40 24.84
CA SER A 83 1.14 9.00 25.48
C SER A 83 0.03 8.58 24.50
N SER A 84 0.22 8.80 23.20
CA SER A 84 -0.83 8.47 22.22
C SER A 84 -0.92 6.96 21.99
N SER A 85 -2.15 6.45 21.97
CA SER A 85 -2.44 5.02 21.78
C SER A 85 -1.82 4.49 20.50
N PHE A 86 -1.31 3.26 20.56
CA PHE A 86 -0.77 2.52 19.41
C PHE A 86 -1.70 2.58 18.19
N HIS A 87 -3.00 2.36 18.38
CA HIS A 87 -3.99 2.39 17.29
C HIS A 87 -4.08 3.76 16.62
N LYS A 88 -3.92 4.86 17.38
CA LYS A 88 -3.92 6.22 16.82
C LYS A 88 -2.67 6.45 15.97
N LYS A 89 -1.49 6.07 16.46
CA LYS A 89 -0.23 6.19 15.72
C LYS A 89 -0.28 5.39 14.41
N VAL A 90 -0.79 4.16 14.49
CA VAL A 90 -0.97 3.30 13.31
C VAL A 90 -1.91 3.96 12.32
N LEU A 91 -3.15 4.27 12.72
CA LEU A 91 -4.16 4.85 11.83
C LEU A 91 -3.66 6.11 11.12
N LEU A 92 -3.01 7.00 11.86
CA LEU A 92 -2.48 8.24 11.30
C LEU A 92 -1.37 7.98 10.27
N ARG A 93 -0.50 7.00 10.54
CA ARG A 93 0.50 6.54 9.56
C ARG A 93 -0.18 6.00 8.31
N ILE A 94 -1.23 5.17 8.44
CA ILE A 94 -2.00 4.65 7.30
C ILE A 94 -2.51 5.82 6.46
N VAL A 95 -3.21 6.76 7.07
CA VAL A 95 -3.84 7.88 6.37
C VAL A 95 -2.78 8.69 5.63
N PHE A 96 -1.65 9.03 6.26
CA PHE A 96 -0.60 9.78 5.59
C PHE A 96 0.09 9.01 4.47
N THR A 97 0.36 7.72 4.67
CA THR A 97 0.91 6.87 3.61
C THR A 97 -0.06 6.80 2.44
N VAL A 98 -1.35 6.53 2.68
CA VAL A 98 -2.36 6.38 1.63
C VAL A 98 -2.61 7.69 0.88
N ILE A 99 -2.66 8.83 1.56
CA ILE A 99 -2.80 10.14 0.90
C ILE A 99 -1.63 10.36 -0.05
N GLY A 100 -0.39 10.23 0.45
CA GLY A 100 0.80 10.47 -0.35
C GLY A 100 0.94 9.49 -1.52
N MET A 101 0.77 8.19 -1.23
CA MET A 101 0.81 7.14 -2.25
C MET A 101 -0.31 7.29 -3.28
N SER A 102 -1.53 7.62 -2.88
CA SER A 102 -2.65 7.78 -3.81
C SER A 102 -2.44 8.95 -4.77
N VAL A 103 -1.97 10.09 -4.26
CA VAL A 103 -1.62 11.25 -5.08
C VAL A 103 -0.59 10.86 -6.15
N ALA A 104 0.52 10.24 -5.73
CA ALA A 104 1.61 9.89 -6.62
C ALA A 104 1.25 8.77 -7.59
N MET A 105 0.64 7.69 -7.11
CA MET A 105 0.29 6.53 -7.93
C MET A 105 -0.83 6.81 -8.91
N THR A 106 -1.78 7.70 -8.59
CA THR A 106 -2.80 8.12 -9.56
C THR A 106 -2.14 8.90 -10.69
N PHE A 107 -1.19 9.79 -10.39
CA PHE A 107 -0.47 10.58 -11.39
C PHE A 107 0.44 9.70 -12.27
N VAL A 108 1.21 8.81 -11.63
CA VAL A 108 2.08 7.86 -12.34
C VAL A 108 1.26 6.87 -13.18
N GLY A 109 0.15 6.37 -12.65
CA GLY A 109 -0.73 5.45 -13.36
C GLY A 109 -1.31 6.06 -14.62
N ASP A 110 -1.74 7.33 -14.56
CA ASP A 110 -2.24 8.07 -15.73
C ASP A 110 -1.16 8.26 -16.80
N ILE A 111 0.06 8.63 -16.41
CA ILE A 111 1.20 8.76 -17.35
C ILE A 111 1.53 7.41 -18.00
N ILE A 112 1.49 6.31 -17.25
CA ILE A 112 1.79 4.97 -17.79
C ILE A 112 0.69 4.51 -18.76
N ALA A 113 -0.57 4.83 -18.48
CA ALA A 113 -1.71 4.40 -19.31
C ALA A 113 -1.87 5.27 -20.56
N ASN A 114 -1.80 6.59 -20.42
CA ASN A 114 -2.20 7.56 -21.44
C ASN A 114 -1.02 8.37 -22.00
N GLY A 115 0.17 8.23 -21.44
CA GLY A 115 1.32 9.06 -21.78
C GLY A 115 1.17 10.51 -21.29
N ILE A 116 2.13 11.36 -21.68
CA ILE A 116 2.11 12.78 -21.34
C ILE A 116 1.14 13.49 -22.30
N HIS A 117 0.06 14.03 -21.75
CA HIS A 117 -0.97 14.78 -22.47
C HIS A 117 -1.32 16.10 -21.77
N ASN A 118 -2.03 17.00 -22.45
CA ASN A 118 -2.34 18.33 -21.91
C ASN A 118 -3.36 18.30 -20.75
N GLU A 119 -4.15 17.23 -20.65
CA GLU A 119 -5.23 17.09 -19.66
C GLU A 119 -4.84 16.26 -18.43
N ILE A 120 -3.56 15.86 -18.29
CA ILE A 120 -3.08 14.99 -17.19
C ILE A 120 -3.56 15.52 -15.85
N PHE A 121 -3.41 16.82 -15.60
CA PHE A 121 -3.78 17.40 -14.31
C PHE A 121 -5.29 17.35 -14.04
N SER A 122 -6.12 17.55 -15.07
CA SER A 122 -7.57 17.48 -14.95
C SER A 122 -8.03 16.04 -14.71
N ASN A 123 -7.51 15.09 -15.49
CA ASN A 123 -7.82 13.67 -15.35
C ASN A 123 -7.37 13.14 -13.98
N TRP A 124 -6.14 13.49 -13.59
CA TRP A 124 -5.61 13.17 -12.27
C TRP A 124 -6.51 13.68 -11.14
N LEU A 125 -6.91 14.96 -11.17
CA LEU A 125 -7.75 15.55 -10.13
C LEU A 125 -9.16 14.95 -10.09
N ALA A 126 -9.69 14.53 -11.25
CA ALA A 126 -10.98 13.87 -11.35
C ALA A 126 -10.95 12.43 -10.78
N HIS A 127 -9.91 11.66 -11.07
CA HIS A 127 -9.81 10.25 -10.67
C HIS A 127 -9.22 10.04 -9.26
N TRP A 128 -8.33 10.93 -8.82
CA TRP A 128 -7.66 10.83 -7.52
C TRP A 128 -8.61 10.66 -6.32
N PRO A 129 -9.68 11.45 -6.11
CA PRO A 129 -10.51 11.32 -4.92
C PRO A 129 -11.22 9.96 -4.85
N TYR A 130 -11.64 9.41 -5.99
CA TYR A 130 -12.26 8.08 -6.06
C TYR A 130 -11.25 6.98 -5.75
N ASN A 131 -10.07 7.03 -6.38
CA ASN A 131 -9.00 6.07 -6.14
C ASN A 131 -8.52 6.11 -4.68
N PHE A 132 -8.36 7.31 -4.12
CA PHE A 132 -8.03 7.52 -2.73
C PHE A 132 -9.05 6.89 -1.79
N ALA A 133 -10.34 7.15 -1.98
CA ALA A 133 -11.39 6.63 -1.11
C ALA A 133 -11.40 5.10 -1.10
N ILE A 134 -11.31 4.47 -2.27
CA ILE A 134 -11.32 3.01 -2.40
C ILE A 134 -10.10 2.38 -1.72
N VAL A 135 -8.90 2.91 -2.01
CA VAL A 135 -7.67 2.43 -1.38
C VAL A 135 -7.73 2.62 0.12
N LEU A 136 -8.15 3.78 0.62
CA LEU A 136 -8.22 4.05 2.05
C LEU A 136 -9.16 3.07 2.77
N ILE A 137 -10.33 2.80 2.20
CA ILE A 137 -11.30 1.87 2.75
C ILE A 137 -10.73 0.45 2.75
N ALA A 138 -10.16 -0.01 1.62
CA ALA A 138 -9.55 -1.33 1.52
C ALA A 138 -8.38 -1.48 2.51
N GLU A 139 -7.55 -0.45 2.65
CA GLU A 139 -6.36 -0.43 3.49
C GLU A 139 -6.71 -0.58 4.98
N ILE A 140 -7.70 0.16 5.44
CA ILE A 140 -8.15 0.15 6.84
C ILE A 140 -8.90 -1.14 7.17
N LEU A 141 -9.80 -1.61 6.29
CA LEU A 141 -10.69 -2.73 6.58
C LEU A 141 -10.07 -4.10 6.36
N LEU A 142 -9.26 -4.26 5.30
CA LEU A 142 -8.80 -5.58 4.86
C LEU A 142 -7.28 -5.66 4.82
N ILE A 143 -6.62 -4.77 4.10
CA ILE A 143 -5.21 -4.97 3.71
C ILE A 143 -4.28 -4.89 4.92
N GLN A 144 -4.37 -3.85 5.75
CA GLN A 144 -3.51 -3.77 6.93
C GLN A 144 -3.84 -4.77 8.04
N PRO A 145 -5.12 -5.06 8.35
CA PRO A 145 -5.44 -6.15 9.27
C PRO A 145 -4.83 -7.48 8.83
N LEU A 146 -4.95 -7.84 7.54
CA LEU A 146 -4.33 -9.05 6.98
C LEU A 146 -2.81 -9.03 7.10
N ALA A 147 -2.18 -7.91 6.73
CA ALA A 147 -0.73 -7.79 6.80
C ALA A 147 -0.19 -7.92 8.24
N ARG A 148 -0.91 -7.35 9.22
CA ARG A 148 -0.55 -7.49 10.64
C ARG A 148 -0.74 -8.92 11.15
N GLN A 149 -1.78 -9.63 10.70
CA GLN A 149 -1.98 -11.04 11.06
C GLN A 149 -0.84 -11.92 10.53
N VAL A 150 -0.37 -11.67 9.31
CA VAL A 150 0.80 -12.37 8.75
C VAL A 150 2.05 -12.12 9.60
N MET A 151 2.28 -10.87 10.05
CA MET A 151 3.40 -10.54 10.93
C MET A 151 3.32 -11.26 12.28
N VAL A 152 2.13 -11.32 12.89
CA VAL A 152 1.94 -12.06 14.15
C VAL A 152 2.27 -13.55 13.97
N LYS A 153 1.75 -14.19 12.92
CA LYS A 153 2.05 -15.60 12.61
C LYS A 153 3.53 -15.85 12.36
N LEU A 154 4.20 -14.92 11.66
CA LEU A 154 5.64 -14.99 11.42
C LEU A 154 6.44 -14.95 12.73
N HIS A 155 6.13 -14.01 13.62
CA HIS A 155 6.79 -13.90 14.92
C HIS A 155 6.51 -15.10 15.83
N GLU A 156 5.28 -15.61 15.86
CA GLU A 156 4.94 -16.83 16.60
C GLU A 156 5.65 -18.08 16.07
N SER A 157 5.91 -18.15 14.75
CA SER A 157 6.69 -19.23 14.15
C SER A 157 8.16 -19.15 14.56
N LYS A 158 8.74 -17.93 14.57
CA LYS A 158 10.12 -17.69 15.04
C LYS A 158 10.28 -18.00 16.52
N ASP A 159 9.34 -17.57 17.37
CA ASP A 159 9.33 -17.86 18.80
C ASP A 159 9.30 -19.38 19.05
N ARG A 160 8.47 -20.12 18.30
CA ARG A 160 8.40 -21.59 18.38
C ARG A 160 9.71 -22.25 17.95
N GLN A 161 10.32 -21.82 16.85
CA GLN A 161 11.62 -22.37 16.43
C GLN A 161 12.72 -22.10 17.46
N ALA A 162 12.75 -20.90 18.04
CA ALA A 162 13.71 -20.56 19.10
C ALA A 162 13.52 -21.40 20.37
N ALA A 163 12.28 -21.81 20.68
CA ALA A 163 11.96 -22.70 21.79
C ALA A 163 12.31 -24.17 21.53
N ILE A 164 12.34 -24.61 20.26
CA ILE A 164 12.73 -25.98 19.88
C ILE A 164 14.26 -26.15 19.85
N VAL A 165 14.99 -25.07 19.54
CA VAL A 165 16.47 -25.09 19.42
C VAL A 165 17.16 -24.85 20.78
N ARG A 166 16.42 -24.45 21.81
CA ARG A 166 16.91 -24.32 23.20
C ARG A 166 16.72 -25.61 23.97
#